data_AF-A0A7K9CSS2-F1
#
_entry.id   AF-A0A7K9CSS2-F1
#
_cell.length_a   1.000
_cell.length_b   1.000
_cell.length_c   1.000
_cell.angle_alpha   90.00
_cell.angle_beta   90.00
_cell.angle_gamma   90.00
#
_symmetry.space_group_name_H-M   'P 1'
#
loop_
_entity.id
_entity.type
_entity.pdbx_description
1 polymer ?
#
loop_
_entity_poly.entity_id
_entity_poly.type
_entity_poly.pdbx_seq_one_letter_code
_entity_poly.pdbx_strand_id
1 'polypeptide(L)' 'MLEILSLILRDGDPGWCRSVPNWDRGPWLETLVGLRRARGNPRPRLISSHLPIQLFPKAFFTSKAKV' A
#
# COMPACT_ATOMS: atom_id res chain seq x y z
N MET A 1 4.48 -9.20 5.02
CA MET A 1 4.49 -8.97 3.55
C MET A 1 4.93 -7.56 3.16
N LEU A 2 4.34 -6.49 3.70
CA LEU A 2 4.66 -5.11 3.29
C LEU A 2 6.15 -4.77 3.31
N GLU A 3 6.88 -5.25 4.32
CA GLU A 3 8.32 -5.01 4.46
C GLU A 3 9.12 -5.60 3.30
N ILE A 4 8.82 -6.85 2.92
CA ILE A 4 9.45 -7.54 1.78
C ILE A 4 9.17 -6.77 0.49
N LEU A 5 7.92 -6.36 0.25
CA LEU A 5 7.56 -5.58 -0.94
C LEU A 5 8.23 -4.20 -0.97
N SER A 6 8.43 -3.58 0.20
CA SER A 6 9.12 -2.28 0.30
C SER A 6 10.59 -2.41 -0.08
N LEU A 7 11.26 -3.49 0.34
CA LEU A 7 12.64 -3.78 -0.05
C LEU A 7 12.74 -4.13 -1.52
N ILE A 8 11.82 -4.95 -2.06
CA ILE A 8 11.78 -5.26 -3.51
C ILE A 8 11.63 -3.97 -4.33
N LEU A 9 10.77 -3.04 -3.90
CA LEU A 9 10.57 -1.76 -4.60
C LEU A 9 11.80 -0.84 -4.55
N ARG A 10 12.71 -1.07 -3.60
CA ARG A 10 13.94 -0.30 -3.39
C ARG A 10 15.20 -1.09 -3.70
N ASP A 11 15.09 -2.16 -4.50
CA ASP A 11 16.22 -3.01 -4.90
C ASP A 11 17.07 -3.51 -3.70
N GLY A 12 16.40 -3.76 -2.58
CA GLY A 12 17.00 -4.25 -1.33
C GLY A 12 17.49 -3.16 -0.37
N ASP A 13 17.42 -1.87 -0.72
CA ASP A 13 17.85 -0.78 0.17
C ASP A 13 16.89 -0.61 1.38
N PRO A 14 17.37 -0.81 2.63
CA PRO A 14 16.55 -0.68 3.83
C PRO A 14 16.33 0.78 4.27
N GLY A 15 16.95 1.77 3.62
CA GLY A 15 16.87 3.19 4.01
C GLY A 15 15.43 3.68 4.17
N TRP A 16 14.55 3.33 3.23
CA TRP A 16 13.13 3.71 3.28
C TRP A 16 12.38 3.02 4.43
N CYS A 17 12.64 1.72 4.65
CA CYS A 17 12.03 0.95 5.71
C CYS A 17 12.40 1.44 7.12
N ARG A 18 13.63 1.92 7.29
CA ARG A 18 14.16 2.42 8.57
C ARG A 18 13.77 3.87 8.85
N SER A 19 13.47 4.66 7.82
CA SER A 19 13.16 6.09 7.95
C SER A 19 11.66 6.39 7.96
N VAL A 20 10.83 5.54 7.33
CA VAL A 20 9.40 5.80 7.17
C VAL A 20 8.58 4.67 7.82
N PRO A 21 7.61 5.00 8.70
CA PRO A 21 6.72 4.01 9.30
C PRO A 21 5.99 3.16 8.26
N ASN A 22 5.71 1.91 8.59
CA ASN A 22 5.12 0.97 7.65
C ASN A 22 3.73 1.42 7.13
N TRP A 23 2.88 2.00 7.99
CA TRP A 23 1.56 2.52 7.64
C TRP A 23 1.61 3.78 6.75
N ASP A 24 2.78 4.42 6.62
CA ASP A 24 2.99 5.52 5.67
C ASP A 24 3.44 5.01 4.30
N ARG A 25 4.20 3.91 4.28
CA ARG A 25 4.64 3.22 3.06
C ARG A 25 3.52 2.42 2.40
N GLY A 26 2.76 1.66 3.21
CA GLY A 26 1.64 0.83 2.82
C GLY A 26 0.40 1.14 3.66
N PRO A 27 -0.23 2.31 3.45
CA PRO A 27 -1.38 2.74 4.24
C PRO A 27 -2.57 1.78 4.15
N TRP A 28 -3.33 1.72 5.23
CA TRP A 28 -4.55 0.91 5.34
C TRP A 28 -5.73 1.60 4.65
N LEU A 29 -6.23 0.98 3.59
CA LEU A 29 -7.25 1.53 2.70
C LEU A 29 -8.55 1.89 3.43
N GLU A 30 -8.96 1.04 4.37
CA GLU A 30 -10.19 1.17 5.16
C GLU A 30 -10.19 2.36 6.14
N THR A 31 -9.02 2.94 6.43
CA THR A 31 -8.93 4.09 7.33
C THR A 31 -9.02 5.40 6.55
N LEU A 32 -9.68 6.42 7.13
CA LEU A 32 -9.77 7.75 6.49
C LEU A 32 -8.38 8.37 6.25
N VAL A 33 -7.47 8.22 7.21
CA VAL A 33 -6.09 8.72 7.10
C VAL A 33 -5.32 7.93 6.05
N GLY A 34 -5.41 6.61 6.06
CA GLY A 34 -4.72 5.75 5.11
C GLY A 34 -5.20 5.96 3.67
N LEU A 35 -6.50 6.14 3.45
CA LEU A 35 -7.04 6.48 2.11
C LEU A 35 -6.47 7.81 1.59
N ARG A 36 -6.43 8.85 2.44
CA ARG A 36 -5.83 10.14 2.06
C ARG A 36 -4.35 9.98 1.73
N ARG A 37 -3.63 9.21 2.53
CA ARG A 37 -2.19 8.95 2.33
C ARG A 37 -1.92 8.16 1.06
N ALA A 38 -2.71 7.11 0.80
CA ALA A 38 -2.63 6.30 -0.42
C ALA A 38 -2.86 7.12 -1.69
N ARG A 39 -3.72 8.15 -1.63
CA ARG A 39 -3.95 9.08 -2.75
C ARG A 39 -2.78 10.02 -3.01
N GLY A 40 -2.05 10.43 -1.97
CA GLY A 40 -0.87 11.29 -2.08
C GLY A 40 0.43 10.55 -2.44
N ASN A 41 0.53 9.24 -2.14
CA ASN A 41 1.73 8.46 -2.45
C ASN A 41 1.99 8.36 -3.97
N PRO A 42 3.25 8.52 -4.42
CA PRO A 42 3.60 8.38 -5.83
C PRO A 42 3.40 6.94 -6.33
N ARG A 43 3.29 6.77 -7.64
CA ARG A 43 3.26 5.43 -8.27
C ARG A 43 4.69 4.88 -8.36
N PRO A 44 4.89 3.55 -8.21
CA PRO A 44 3.89 2.53 -7.85
C PRO A 44 3.51 2.60 -6.36
N ARG A 45 2.22 2.37 -6.05
CA ARG A 45 1.68 2.49 -4.69
C ARG A 45 1.59 1.13 -4.02
N LEU A 46 2.11 1.04 -2.81
CA LEU A 46 1.80 -0.05 -1.88
C LEU A 46 0.62 0.38 -1.02
N ILE A 47 -0.38 -0.50 -0.88
CA ILE A 47 -1.59 -0.27 -0.09
C ILE A 47 -1.88 -1.57 0.64
N SER A 48 -2.39 -1.50 1.86
CA SER A 48 -2.80 -2.68 2.63
C SER A 48 -4.29 -2.62 2.95
N SER A 49 -4.93 -3.78 3.07
CA SER A 49 -6.32 -3.85 3.49
C SER A 49 -6.64 -5.20 4.11
N HIS A 50 -7.52 -5.19 5.11
CA HIS A 50 -8.18 -6.37 5.66
C HIS A 50 -9.67 -6.44 5.29
N LEU A 51 -10.12 -5.62 4.35
CA LEU A 51 -11.50 -5.67 3.88
C LEU A 51 -11.79 -7.02 3.23
N PRO A 52 -12.88 -7.70 3.62
CA PRO A 52 -13.33 -8.89 2.92
C PRO A 52 -13.81 -8.50 1.52
N ILE A 53 -13.85 -9.46 0.58
CA ILE A 53 -14.06 -9.21 -0.84
C ILE A 53 -15.33 -8.39 -1.16
N GLN A 54 -16.40 -8.57 -0.38
CA GLN A 54 -17.67 -7.85 -0.53
C GLN A 54 -17.57 -6.36 -0.14
N LEU A 55 -16.55 -5.97 0.62
CA LEU A 55 -16.26 -4.58 1.01
C LEU A 55 -15.08 -3.97 0.23
N PHE A 56 -14.36 -4.77 -0.56
CA PHE A 56 -13.22 -4.31 -1.33
C PHE A 56 -13.63 -3.37 -2.49
N PRO A 57 -12.80 -2.39 -2.90
CA PRO A 57 -13.19 -1.43 -3.93
C PRO A 57 -13.60 -2.12 -5.24
N LYS A 58 -14.83 -1.85 -5.70
CA LYS A 58 -15.35 -2.41 -6.95
C LYS A 58 -14.46 -2.11 -8.16
N ALA A 59 -13.81 -0.95 -8.17
CA ALA A 59 -12.88 -0.55 -9.23
C ALA A 59 -11.65 -1.47 -9.35
N PHE A 60 -11.31 -2.25 -8.32
CA PHE A 60 -10.21 -3.22 -8.41
C PHE A 60 -10.51 -4.31 -9.45
N PHE A 61 -11.74 -4.84 -9.48
CA PHE A 61 -12.11 -6.00 -10.30
C PHE A 61 -12.09 -5.74 -11.82
N THR A 62 -12.04 -4.48 -12.23
CA THR A 62 -11.88 -4.08 -13.64
C THR A 62 -10.50 -3.47 -13.93
N SER A 63 -9.61 -3.46 -12.94
CA SER A 63 -8.26 -2.88 -13.04
C SER A 63 -7.19 -3.94 -13.33
N LYS A 64 -5.95 -3.48 -13.53
CA LYS A 64 -4.75 -4.32 -13.63
C LYS A 64 -3.86 -4.24 -12.37
N ALA A 65 -4.42 -3.76 -11.25
CA ALA A 65 -3.69 -3.72 -9.98
C ALA A 65 -3.41 -5.15 -9.49
N LYS A 66 -2.32 -5.34 -8.74
CA LYS A 66 -1.92 -6.63 -8.17
C LYS A 66 -2.23 -6.65 -6.67
N VAL A 67 -2.73 -7.79 -6.19
CA VAL A 67 -2.93 -8.13 -4.77
C VAL A 67 -2.04 -9.33 -4.45
#